data_AF-A0A1B7MPD5-F1
#
_entry.id   AF-A0A1B7MPD5-F1
#
_cell.length_a   1.000
_cell.length_b   1.000
_cell.length_c   1.000
_cell.angle_alpha   90.00
_cell.angle_beta   90.00
_cell.angle_gamma   90.00
#
_symmetry.space_group_name_H-M   'P 1'
#
loop_
_entity.id
_entity.type
_entity.pdbx_description
1 polymer ?
#
loop_
_entity_poly.entity_id
_entity_poly.type
_entity_poly.pdbx_seq_one_letter_code
_entity_poly.pdbx_strand_id
1 'polypeptide(L)'
;MPKRITTPPPPGDEPRYLTVVHPYVLDGHCNMELPKDRQDFARWIACCIDARHLHAFFHKPSARDMVIMEVARECPQLDRLLGEHRWSEFLRNPSQPEKDQVSRVFYCTYSTGRQVKKNNWKRIFVEDAWFKTWSPNNHFIAFPYPETHFCDVPIEDQTNHPMCRPLPGTVKPPPPESLTASGSVVGSSEWISGRLLPAPVAKPAGAWGKGAPKTLVLVGNARKAAIATSAPQISGVKKQPAVGGGPIAVKASV
;
A
#
# COMPACT_ATOMS: atom_id res chain seq x y z
N MET A 1 23.32 10.57 -37.04
CA MET A 1 23.42 10.26 -35.60
C MET A 1 23.85 8.81 -35.44
N PRO A 2 24.88 8.50 -34.62
CA PRO A 2 25.24 7.13 -34.33
C PRO A 2 24.01 6.39 -33.78
N LYS A 3 23.62 5.28 -34.43
CA LYS A 3 22.52 4.45 -33.95
C LYS A 3 22.88 3.94 -32.57
N ARG A 4 22.03 4.23 -31.58
CA ARG A 4 22.19 3.74 -30.22
C ARG A 4 22.34 2.23 -30.27
N ILE A 5 23.45 1.73 -29.73
CA ILE A 5 23.72 0.29 -29.64
C ILE A 5 22.50 -0.32 -28.94
N THR A 6 21.88 -1.32 -29.60
CA THR A 6 20.74 -2.06 -29.04
C THR A 6 21.15 -2.55 -27.66
N THR A 7 20.38 -2.16 -26.63
CA THR A 7 20.66 -2.61 -25.26
C THR A 7 20.66 -4.15 -25.28
N PRO A 8 21.72 -4.81 -24.78
CA PRO A 8 21.78 -6.26 -24.78
C PRO A 8 20.51 -6.82 -24.11
N PRO A 9 20.02 -7.99 -24.56
CA PRO A 9 18.89 -8.63 -23.91
C PRO A 9 19.21 -8.77 -22.43
N PRO A 10 18.24 -8.48 -21.56
CA PRO A 10 18.51 -8.48 -20.14
C PRO A 10 19.06 -9.85 -19.70
N PRO A 11 20.05 -9.88 -18.78
CA PRO A 11 20.60 -11.14 -18.28
C PRO A 11 19.47 -12.00 -17.69
N GLY A 12 19.60 -13.33 -17.74
CA GLY A 12 18.61 -14.26 -17.18
C GLY A 12 18.39 -14.19 -15.65
N ASP A 13 19.01 -13.21 -14.98
CA ASP A 13 19.03 -12.94 -13.55
C ASP A 13 18.11 -11.75 -13.16
N GLU A 14 17.16 -11.38 -14.03
CA GLU A 14 16.29 -10.24 -13.74
C GLU A 14 15.32 -10.54 -12.58
N PRO A 15 15.19 -9.62 -11.60
CA PRO A 15 14.26 -9.76 -10.50
C PRO A 15 12.81 -9.70 -10.98
N ARG A 16 11.89 -10.26 -10.20
CA ARG A 16 10.45 -10.16 -10.48
C ARG A 16 9.90 -8.89 -9.86
N TYR A 17 8.94 -8.29 -10.56
CA TYR A 17 8.24 -7.11 -10.11
C TYR A 17 6.81 -7.47 -9.72
N LEU A 18 6.41 -7.09 -8.52
CA LEU A 18 5.05 -7.28 -8.01
C LEU A 18 4.46 -5.93 -7.63
N THR A 19 3.16 -5.77 -7.87
CA THR A 19 2.41 -4.58 -7.46
C THR A 19 1.64 -4.90 -6.19
N VAL A 20 1.85 -4.10 -5.15
CA VAL A 20 1.10 -4.12 -3.90
C VAL A 20 0.10 -2.99 -3.92
N VAL A 21 -1.16 -3.32 -3.66
CA VAL A 21 -2.30 -2.40 -3.56
C VAL A 21 -2.73 -2.35 -2.10
N HIS A 22 -2.90 -1.14 -1.57
CA HIS A 22 -3.11 -0.85 -0.15
C HIS A 22 -2.02 -1.51 0.73
N PRO A 23 -0.74 -1.16 0.55
CA PRO A 23 0.38 -1.74 1.30
C PRO A 23 0.21 -1.54 2.81
N TYR A 24 0.50 -2.58 3.58
CA TYR A 24 0.46 -2.51 5.04
C TYR A 24 1.65 -1.71 5.60
N VAL A 25 1.32 -0.79 6.51
CA VAL A 25 2.23 -0.11 7.44
C VAL A 25 1.56 -0.02 8.80
N LEU A 26 2.33 0.07 9.87
CA LEU A 26 1.78 -0.05 11.23
C LEU A 26 0.82 1.10 11.63
N ASP A 27 1.01 2.29 11.05
CA ASP A 27 0.15 3.45 11.30
C ASP A 27 -1.06 3.53 10.33
N GLY A 28 -1.30 2.49 9.53
CA GLY A 28 -2.44 2.36 8.60
C GLY A 28 -2.38 3.22 7.32
N HIS A 29 -1.67 4.34 7.35
CA HIS A 29 -1.51 5.23 6.20
C HIS A 29 -0.11 5.12 5.60
N CYS A 30 0.00 4.39 4.49
CA CYS A 30 1.29 4.20 3.82
C CYS A 30 1.81 5.50 3.18
N ASN A 31 2.89 6.04 3.73
CA ASN A 31 3.70 7.08 3.11
C ASN A 31 5.17 6.65 3.01
N MET A 32 5.55 6.12 1.85
CA MET A 32 6.93 5.72 1.55
C MET A 32 7.96 6.87 1.50
N GLU A 33 7.55 8.13 1.74
CA GLU A 33 8.49 9.22 2.02
C GLU A 33 9.06 9.14 3.45
N LEU A 34 8.34 8.51 4.37
CA LEU A 34 8.73 8.33 5.76
C LEU A 34 9.61 7.08 5.95
N PRO A 35 10.75 7.19 6.67
CA PRO A 35 11.61 6.04 6.95
C PRO A 35 10.92 4.90 7.73
N LYS A 36 10.02 5.25 8.66
CA LYS A 36 9.29 4.26 9.47
C LYS A 36 8.40 3.37 8.60
N ASP A 37 7.59 3.98 7.74
CA ASP A 37 6.69 3.28 6.83
C ASP A 37 7.43 2.35 5.86
N ARG A 38 8.59 2.79 5.35
CA ARG A 38 9.48 1.95 4.53
C ARG A 38 9.89 0.68 5.26
N GLN A 39 10.31 0.84 6.52
CA GLN A 39 10.77 -0.24 7.37
C GLN A 39 9.61 -1.16 7.76
N ASP A 40 8.44 -0.63 8.10
CA ASP A 40 7.26 -1.40 8.46
C ASP A 40 6.76 -2.24 7.27
N PHE A 41 6.70 -1.64 6.09
CA PHE A 41 6.37 -2.33 4.85
C PHE A 41 7.37 -3.44 4.54
N ALA A 42 8.68 -3.15 4.57
CA ALA A 42 9.72 -4.14 4.29
C ALA A 42 9.66 -5.32 5.26
N ARG A 43 9.38 -5.07 6.55
CA ARG A 43 9.21 -6.10 7.58
C ARG A 43 7.97 -6.96 7.37
N TRP A 44 6.86 -6.37 6.94
CA TRP A 44 5.67 -7.15 6.59
C TRP A 44 5.93 -8.09 5.41
N ILE A 45 6.55 -7.59 4.33
CA ILE A 45 6.91 -8.45 3.20
C ILE A 45 7.89 -9.55 3.61
N ALA A 46 8.85 -9.24 4.49
CA ALA A 46 9.79 -10.22 5.02
C ALA A 46 9.12 -11.32 5.86
N CYS A 47 7.97 -11.06 6.51
CA CYS A 47 7.16 -12.12 7.13
C CYS A 47 6.60 -13.12 6.10
N CYS A 48 6.43 -12.70 4.83
CA CYS A 48 5.83 -13.53 3.78
C CYS A 48 6.88 -14.38 3.01
N ILE A 49 8.03 -13.79 2.67
CA ILE A 49 8.99 -14.37 1.71
C ILE A 49 10.46 -14.34 2.15
N ASP A 50 10.76 -14.05 3.42
CA ASP A 50 12.12 -13.77 3.94
C ASP A 50 12.73 -12.45 3.41
N ALA A 51 13.42 -11.72 4.29
CA ALA A 51 14.02 -10.42 3.98
C ALA A 51 15.05 -10.49 2.83
N ARG A 52 15.77 -11.61 2.68
CA ARG A 52 16.82 -11.77 1.65
C ARG A 52 16.28 -11.73 0.21
N HIS A 53 14.99 -12.03 0.04
CA HIS A 53 14.36 -12.08 -1.27
C HIS A 53 13.75 -10.74 -1.69
N LEU A 54 13.75 -9.72 -0.83
CA LEU A 54 13.24 -8.37 -1.15
C LEU A 54 14.42 -7.41 -1.37
N HIS A 55 14.63 -6.97 -2.62
CA HIS A 55 15.78 -6.12 -2.97
C HIS A 55 15.48 -4.62 -2.90
N ALA A 56 14.30 -4.23 -3.38
CA ALA A 56 13.90 -2.83 -3.44
C ALA A 56 12.38 -2.73 -3.54
N PHE A 57 11.87 -1.52 -3.38
CA PHE A 57 10.53 -1.17 -3.81
C PHE A 57 10.50 0.23 -4.40
N PHE A 58 9.42 0.54 -5.10
CA PHE A 58 9.24 1.78 -5.81
C PHE A 58 7.94 2.42 -5.37
N HIS A 59 8.02 3.72 -5.11
CA HIS A 59 6.88 4.52 -4.72
C HIS A 59 6.68 5.69 -5.69
N LYS A 60 5.45 6.16 -5.79
CA LYS A 60 5.09 7.34 -6.56
C LYS A 60 4.09 8.15 -5.75
N PRO A 61 4.39 9.42 -5.37
CA PRO A 61 3.51 10.20 -4.49
C PRO A 61 2.07 10.40 -5.03
N SER A 62 1.88 10.32 -6.35
CA SER A 62 0.55 10.37 -6.98
C SER A 62 -0.19 9.02 -7.02
N ALA A 63 0.44 7.92 -6.62
CA ALA A 63 -0.16 6.60 -6.48
C ALA A 63 0.05 6.10 -5.04
N ARG A 64 -0.59 6.77 -4.07
CA ARG A 64 -0.36 6.55 -2.63
C ARG A 64 -0.75 5.14 -2.16
N ASP A 65 -1.79 4.58 -2.78
CA ASP A 65 -2.29 3.25 -2.45
C ASP A 65 -1.55 2.12 -3.17
N MET A 66 -0.43 2.41 -3.85
CA MET A 66 0.31 1.41 -4.60
C MET A 66 1.82 1.51 -4.41
N VAL A 67 2.46 0.33 -4.33
CA VAL A 67 3.91 0.18 -4.30
C VAL A 67 4.29 -0.94 -5.25
N ILE A 68 5.40 -0.79 -5.98
CA ILE A 68 5.96 -1.89 -6.77
C ILE A 68 7.15 -2.45 -5.98
N MET A 69 7.22 -3.75 -5.76
CA MET A 69 8.39 -4.39 -5.15
C MET A 69 9.22 -5.15 -6.18
N GLU A 70 10.53 -5.15 -5.94
CA GLU A 70 11.54 -5.88 -6.68
C GLU A 70 12.03 -7.04 -5.80
N VAL A 71 11.69 -8.25 -6.21
CA VAL A 71 11.97 -9.48 -5.48
C VAL A 71 12.88 -10.40 -6.29
N ALA A 72 13.68 -11.20 -5.57
CA ALA A 72 14.59 -12.18 -6.16
C ALA A 72 13.84 -13.11 -7.12
N ARG A 73 14.46 -13.44 -8.25
CA ARG A 73 13.85 -14.25 -9.30
C ARG A 73 13.53 -15.68 -8.83
N GLU A 74 14.41 -16.22 -8.00
CA GLU A 74 14.35 -17.56 -7.40
C GLU A 74 13.63 -17.57 -6.04
N CYS A 75 12.82 -16.53 -5.73
CA CYS A 75 12.03 -16.51 -4.50
C CYS A 75 11.08 -17.73 -4.45
N PRO A 76 11.28 -18.69 -3.53
CA PRO A 76 10.51 -19.94 -3.53
C PRO A 76 9.08 -19.76 -3.02
N GLN A 77 8.83 -18.70 -2.24
CA GLN A 77 7.55 -18.43 -1.57
C GLN A 77 6.73 -17.36 -2.29
N LEU A 78 7.05 -17.05 -3.55
CA LEU A 78 6.36 -16.00 -4.31
C LEU A 78 4.84 -16.24 -4.36
N ASP A 79 4.43 -17.49 -4.51
CA ASP A 79 3.01 -17.89 -4.58
C ASP A 79 2.25 -17.64 -3.27
N ARG A 80 2.94 -17.66 -2.12
CA ARG A 80 2.37 -17.31 -0.80
C ARG A 80 2.18 -15.81 -0.64
N LEU A 81 2.93 -15.01 -1.39
CA LEU A 81 2.84 -13.56 -1.37
C LEU A 81 1.76 -13.03 -2.31
N LEU A 82 1.32 -13.81 -3.30
CA LEU A 82 0.30 -13.37 -4.24
C LEU A 82 -1.11 -13.48 -3.65
N GLY A 83 -1.98 -12.54 -4.00
CA GLY A 83 -3.39 -12.54 -3.61
C GLY A 83 -3.74 -11.51 -2.56
N GLU A 84 -4.87 -11.73 -1.87
CA GLU A 84 -5.39 -10.87 -0.82
C GLU A 84 -4.87 -11.30 0.55
N HIS A 85 -4.34 -10.31 1.28
CA HIS A 85 -3.87 -10.38 2.64
C HIS A 85 -4.86 -9.64 3.53
N ARG A 86 -5.64 -10.39 4.30
CA ARG A 86 -6.60 -9.81 5.25
C ARG A 86 -5.93 -9.46 6.55
N TRP A 87 -6.02 -8.20 6.95
CA TRP A 87 -5.36 -7.69 8.14
C TRP A 87 -5.92 -8.35 9.41
N SER A 88 -7.20 -8.71 9.39
CA SER A 88 -7.84 -9.53 10.44
C SER A 88 -7.22 -10.93 10.64
N GLU A 89 -6.53 -11.46 9.64
CA GLU A 89 -5.95 -12.82 9.70
C GLU A 89 -4.46 -12.78 10.05
N PHE A 90 -3.69 -11.85 9.49
CA PHE A 90 -2.24 -11.81 9.74
C PHE A 90 -1.83 -10.92 10.91
N LEU A 91 -2.66 -9.99 11.38
CA LEU A 91 -2.37 -9.23 12.61
C LEU A 91 -2.82 -10.04 13.82
N ARG A 92 -1.99 -10.07 14.88
CA ARG A 92 -2.34 -10.79 16.12
C ARG A 92 -3.44 -10.09 16.92
N ASN A 93 -3.46 -8.76 16.90
CA ASN A 93 -4.41 -7.93 17.64
C ASN A 93 -4.90 -6.76 16.77
N PRO A 94 -5.66 -7.02 15.68
CA PRO A 94 -6.16 -5.97 14.81
C PRO A 94 -7.20 -5.12 15.54
N SER A 95 -7.06 -3.80 15.42
CA SER A 95 -8.10 -2.84 15.80
C SER A 95 -9.33 -3.00 14.91
N GLN A 96 -10.48 -2.48 15.36
CA GLN A 96 -11.73 -2.60 14.61
C GLN A 96 -11.64 -2.09 13.15
N PRO A 97 -11.04 -0.91 12.84
CA PRO A 97 -10.90 -0.48 11.44
C PRO A 97 -9.90 -1.32 10.65
N GLU A 98 -8.92 -1.98 11.29
CA GLU A 98 -7.97 -2.85 10.60
C GLU A 98 -8.60 -4.17 10.19
N LYS A 99 -9.61 -4.67 10.91
CA LYS A 99 -10.24 -5.96 10.58
C LYS A 99 -10.86 -6.01 9.19
N ASP A 100 -11.35 -4.87 8.70
CA ASP A 100 -11.98 -4.72 7.39
C ASP A 100 -10.96 -4.35 6.29
N GLN A 101 -9.68 -4.16 6.64
CA GLN A 101 -8.64 -3.80 5.69
C GLN A 101 -7.99 -5.02 5.04
N VAL A 102 -7.58 -4.82 3.79
CA VAL A 102 -6.90 -5.82 2.99
C VAL A 102 -5.76 -5.18 2.20
N SER A 103 -4.65 -5.90 2.08
CA SER A 103 -3.58 -5.60 1.12
C SER A 103 -3.63 -6.63 0.01
N ARG A 104 -3.39 -6.23 -1.23
CA ARG A 104 -3.43 -7.16 -2.38
C ARG A 104 -2.13 -7.13 -3.14
N VAL A 105 -1.67 -8.29 -3.57
CA VAL A 105 -0.40 -8.42 -4.30
C VAL A 105 -0.62 -9.14 -5.61
N PHE A 106 -0.15 -8.51 -6.69
CA PHE A 106 -0.26 -9.01 -8.05
C PHE A 106 1.09 -9.04 -8.74
N TYR A 107 1.20 -9.81 -9.82
CA TYR A 107 2.28 -9.62 -10.77
C TYR A 107 2.20 -8.22 -11.39
N CYS A 108 3.33 -7.53 -11.48
CA CYS A 108 3.41 -6.21 -12.08
C CYS A 108 3.39 -6.31 -13.62
N THR A 109 2.81 -5.31 -14.29
CA THR A 109 2.90 -5.19 -15.75
C THR A 109 4.29 -4.81 -16.23
N TYR A 110 5.06 -4.06 -15.44
CA TYR A 110 6.46 -3.77 -15.73
C TYR A 110 7.34 -5.00 -15.52
N SER A 111 8.30 -5.20 -16.43
CA SER A 111 9.25 -6.31 -16.37
C SER A 111 10.64 -5.90 -15.92
N THR A 112 10.96 -4.60 -15.89
CA THR A 112 12.30 -4.11 -15.53
C THR A 112 12.24 -2.84 -14.68
N GLY A 113 13.22 -2.65 -13.80
CA GLY A 113 13.34 -1.43 -12.99
C GLY A 113 13.52 -0.16 -13.85
N ARG A 114 14.03 -0.30 -15.07
CA ARG A 114 14.13 0.80 -16.05
C ARG A 114 12.75 1.27 -16.51
N GLN A 115 11.82 0.35 -16.80
CA GLN A 115 10.44 0.70 -17.14
C GLN A 115 9.74 1.38 -15.97
N VAL A 116 9.91 0.86 -14.75
CA VAL A 116 9.34 1.44 -13.52
C VAL A 116 9.82 2.90 -13.35
N LYS A 117 11.13 3.14 -13.41
CA LYS A 117 11.72 4.49 -13.30
C LYS A 117 11.26 5.43 -14.42
N LYS A 118 11.16 4.95 -15.67
CA LYS A 118 10.67 5.74 -16.82
C LYS A 118 9.24 6.25 -16.59
N ASN A 119 8.43 5.52 -15.82
CA ASN A 119 7.07 5.91 -15.44
C ASN A 119 6.99 6.74 -14.15
N ASN A 120 8.10 7.37 -13.76
CA ASN A 120 8.24 8.29 -12.62
C ASN A 120 8.01 7.64 -11.25
N TRP A 121 8.38 6.37 -11.11
CA TRP A 121 8.43 5.71 -9.82
C TRP A 121 9.84 5.81 -9.22
N LYS A 122 9.92 6.24 -7.96
CA LYS A 122 11.18 6.41 -7.24
C LYS A 122 11.56 5.10 -6.54
N ARG A 123 12.74 4.57 -6.86
CA ARG A 123 13.30 3.36 -6.25
C ARG A 123 13.86 3.65 -4.86
N ILE A 124 13.55 2.78 -3.91
CA ILE A 124 14.10 2.72 -2.56
C ILE A 124 14.71 1.33 -2.40
N PHE A 125 16.00 1.26 -2.07
CA PHE A 125 16.66 -0.01 -1.76
C PHE A 125 16.28 -0.46 -0.36
N VAL A 126 16.13 -1.77 -0.19
CA VAL A 126 15.96 -2.35 1.14
C VAL A 126 17.31 -2.38 1.85
N GLU A 127 17.32 -1.94 3.10
CA GLU A 127 18.54 -1.87 3.91
C GLU A 127 18.53 -2.95 4.99
N ASP A 128 19.64 -3.68 5.13
CA ASP A 128 19.81 -4.69 6.18
C ASP A 128 19.59 -4.11 7.60
N ALA A 129 19.88 -2.82 7.78
CA ALA A 129 19.68 -2.09 9.02
C ALA A 129 18.22 -2.15 9.51
N TRP A 130 17.25 -2.27 8.59
CA TRP A 130 15.82 -2.36 8.93
C TRP A 130 15.47 -3.68 9.64
N PHE A 131 16.33 -4.70 9.58
CA PHE A 131 16.09 -6.03 10.13
C PHE A 131 16.96 -6.40 11.34
N LYS A 132 17.89 -5.54 11.77
CA LYS A 132 18.87 -5.85 12.85
C LYS A 132 18.27 -6.34 14.18
N THR A 133 17.06 -5.92 14.52
CA THR A 133 16.35 -6.30 15.76
C THR A 133 14.98 -6.91 15.48
N TRP A 134 14.79 -7.41 14.26
CA TRP A 134 13.52 -7.94 13.80
C TRP A 134 13.58 -9.45 13.59
N SER A 135 12.44 -10.10 13.79
CA SER A 135 12.24 -11.52 13.52
C SER A 135 10.89 -11.73 12.83
N PRO A 136 10.76 -12.70 11.91
CA PRO A 136 9.47 -13.08 11.34
C PRO A 136 8.49 -13.56 12.42
N ASN A 137 8.98 -14.14 13.52
CA ASN A 137 8.18 -14.41 14.71
C ASN A 137 8.22 -13.20 15.65
N ASN A 138 7.32 -12.25 15.41
CA ASN A 138 7.16 -11.03 16.21
C ASN A 138 5.74 -10.96 16.83
N HIS A 139 5.49 -9.92 17.63
CA HIS A 139 4.24 -9.76 18.39
C HIS A 139 3.11 -9.06 17.61
N PHE A 140 3.39 -8.52 16.42
CA PHE A 140 2.40 -7.81 15.61
C PHE A 140 1.77 -8.72 14.57
N ILE A 141 2.60 -9.48 13.84
CA ILE A 141 2.19 -10.33 12.73
C ILE A 141 2.20 -11.80 13.18
N ALA A 142 1.20 -12.56 12.74
CA ALA A 142 1.07 -13.99 12.99
C ALA A 142 2.26 -14.76 12.39
N PHE A 143 2.73 -15.77 13.11
CA PHE A 143 3.80 -16.66 12.65
C PHE A 143 3.40 -18.12 12.90
N PRO A 144 3.44 -19.01 11.89
CA PRO A 144 3.76 -18.73 10.48
C PRO A 144 2.74 -17.77 9.82
N TYR A 145 3.17 -17.06 8.77
CA TYR A 145 2.29 -16.15 8.04
C TYR A 145 1.12 -16.92 7.40
N PRO A 146 -0.14 -16.45 7.51
CA PRO A 146 -1.30 -17.16 7.03
C PRO A 146 -1.31 -17.30 5.50
N GLU A 147 -2.16 -18.18 4.98
CA GLU A 147 -2.39 -18.29 3.55
C GLU A 147 -3.15 -17.08 3.00
N THR A 148 -2.77 -16.64 1.81
CA THR A 148 -3.45 -15.55 1.09
C THR A 148 -4.64 -16.06 0.28
N HIS A 149 -5.60 -15.18 0.03
CA HIS A 149 -6.83 -15.51 -0.70
C HIS A 149 -6.76 -15.08 -2.17
N PHE A 150 -7.60 -15.66 -3.01
CA PHE A 150 -7.81 -15.14 -4.36
C PHE A 150 -8.44 -13.75 -4.31
N CYS A 151 -8.05 -12.87 -5.23
CA CYS A 151 -8.72 -11.61 -5.48
C CYS A 151 -8.61 -11.19 -6.93
N ASP A 152 -9.62 -10.45 -7.39
CA ASP A 152 -9.62 -9.87 -8.72
C ASP A 152 -8.67 -8.67 -8.82
N VAL A 153 -8.23 -8.40 -10.05
CA VAL A 153 -7.43 -7.23 -10.37
C VAL A 153 -8.26 -5.98 -10.02
N PRO A 154 -7.70 -4.99 -9.30
CA PRO A 154 -8.43 -3.76 -8.99
C PRO A 154 -8.83 -3.04 -10.28
N ILE A 155 -10.00 -2.39 -10.25
CA ILE A 155 -10.40 -1.48 -11.33
C ILE A 155 -9.51 -0.25 -11.23
N GLU A 156 -8.57 -0.13 -12.16
CA GLU A 156 -7.54 0.91 -12.12
C GLU A 156 -8.09 2.25 -12.61
N ASP A 157 -8.53 3.09 -11.66
CA ASP A 157 -9.06 4.43 -11.96
C ASP A 157 -7.98 5.53 -11.91
N GLN A 158 -6.90 5.34 -11.14
CA GLN A 158 -6.02 6.46 -10.77
C GLN A 158 -4.70 6.56 -11.56
N THR A 159 -4.18 5.46 -12.13
CA THR A 159 -2.86 5.46 -12.81
C THR A 159 -2.94 5.59 -14.34
N ASN A 160 -4.13 5.55 -14.95
CA ASN A 160 -4.36 5.50 -16.41
C ASN A 160 -3.59 4.39 -17.16
N HIS A 161 -2.91 3.50 -16.44
CA HIS A 161 -2.11 2.42 -16.97
C HIS A 161 -2.28 1.19 -16.08
N PRO A 162 -2.55 0.02 -16.66
CA PRO A 162 -2.68 -1.17 -15.88
C PRO A 162 -1.35 -1.62 -15.30
N MET A 163 -1.34 -1.82 -13.99
CA MET A 163 -0.21 -2.14 -13.13
C MET A 163 -0.29 -3.57 -12.59
N CYS A 164 -1.48 -4.13 -12.50
CA CYS A 164 -1.74 -5.43 -11.91
C CYS A 164 -2.11 -6.43 -13.01
N ARG A 165 -1.45 -7.59 -13.03
CA ARG A 165 -1.83 -8.72 -13.87
C ARG A 165 -2.74 -9.67 -13.09
N PRO A 166 -3.70 -10.36 -13.75
CA PRO A 166 -4.51 -11.40 -13.12
C PRO A 166 -3.65 -12.45 -12.43
N LEU A 167 -4.15 -12.96 -11.30
CA LEU A 167 -3.52 -14.07 -10.60
C LEU A 167 -3.63 -15.33 -11.48
N PRO A 168 -2.56 -16.15 -11.59
CA PRO A 168 -2.67 -17.42 -12.26
C PRO A 168 -3.65 -18.32 -11.51
N GLY A 169 -4.70 -18.82 -12.20
CA GLY A 169 -5.70 -19.70 -11.58
C GLY A 169 -5.12 -21.01 -11.02
N THR A 170 -3.91 -21.39 -11.43
CA THR A 170 -3.15 -22.52 -10.87
C THR A 170 -2.55 -22.22 -9.50
N VAL A 171 -2.25 -20.96 -9.19
CA VAL A 171 -1.62 -20.53 -7.94
C VAL A 171 -2.67 -20.13 -6.90
N LYS A 172 -3.73 -19.46 -7.33
CA LYS A 172 -4.88 -19.09 -6.52
C LYS A 172 -6.14 -19.38 -7.33
N PRO A 173 -6.79 -20.54 -7.15
CA PRO A 173 -8.05 -20.79 -7.85
C PRO A 173 -9.11 -19.81 -7.34
N PRO A 174 -9.97 -19.28 -8.23
CA PRO A 174 -11.11 -18.52 -7.79
C PRO A 174 -12.00 -19.41 -6.89
N PRO A 175 -12.66 -18.83 -5.87
CA PRO A 175 -13.63 -19.57 -5.07
C PRO A 175 -14.66 -20.23 -5.99
N PRO A 176 -15.04 -21.50 -5.74
CA PRO A 176 -16.01 -22.18 -6.59
C PRO A 176 -17.33 -21.39 -6.61
N GLU A 177 -17.81 -21.08 -7.82
CA GLU A 177 -19.05 -20.31 -8.07
C GLU A 177 -20.30 -20.93 -7.41
N SER A 178 -20.20 -22.17 -6.91
CA SER A 178 -21.27 -22.89 -6.21
C SER A 178 -21.69 -22.27 -4.87
N LEU A 179 -20.98 -21.26 -4.35
CA LEU A 179 -21.35 -20.58 -3.09
C LEU A 179 -21.96 -19.18 -3.29
N THR A 180 -21.98 -18.64 -4.51
CA THR A 180 -22.40 -17.24 -4.76
C THR A 180 -23.65 -17.06 -5.61
N ALA A 181 -24.33 -18.13 -6.06
CA ALA A 181 -25.60 -17.98 -6.77
C ALA A 181 -26.58 -19.14 -6.57
N SER A 182 -27.19 -19.23 -5.37
CA SER A 182 -28.58 -19.69 -5.28
C SER A 182 -29.53 -18.53 -5.63
N GLY A 183 -29.28 -17.87 -6.75
CA GLY A 183 -30.28 -17.03 -7.40
C GLY A 183 -31.00 -17.91 -8.39
N SER A 184 -32.18 -18.41 -8.03
CA SER A 184 -33.02 -19.22 -8.93
C SER A 184 -33.08 -18.55 -10.30
N VAL A 185 -32.61 -19.26 -11.33
CA VAL A 185 -32.62 -18.78 -12.72
C VAL A 185 -34.05 -18.38 -13.08
N VAL A 186 -34.23 -17.17 -13.62
CA VAL A 186 -35.54 -16.70 -14.11
C VAL A 186 -36.03 -17.70 -15.17
N GLY A 187 -37.11 -18.41 -14.85
CA GLY A 187 -37.67 -19.49 -15.69
C GLY A 187 -37.44 -20.92 -15.18
N SER A 188 -36.75 -21.14 -14.05
CA SER A 188 -36.71 -22.44 -13.38
C SER A 188 -38.08 -22.81 -12.78
N SER A 189 -38.32 -24.10 -12.54
CA SER A 189 -39.57 -24.58 -11.89
C SER A 189 -39.82 -23.91 -10.53
N GLU A 190 -38.75 -23.59 -9.81
CA GLU A 190 -38.78 -22.86 -8.52
C GLU A 190 -39.22 -21.40 -8.69
N TRP A 191 -38.79 -20.71 -9.77
CA TRP A 191 -39.23 -19.34 -10.09
C TRP A 191 -40.70 -19.26 -10.50
N ILE A 192 -41.20 -20.26 -11.23
CA ILE A 192 -42.61 -20.35 -11.65
C ILE A 192 -43.51 -20.65 -10.45
N SER A 193 -43.04 -21.49 -9.52
CA SER A 193 -43.77 -21.84 -8.29
C SER A 193 -44.01 -20.63 -7.37
N GLY A 194 -43.09 -19.66 -7.37
CA GLY A 194 -43.22 -18.41 -6.59
C GLY A 194 -44.25 -17.41 -7.13
N ARG A 195 -44.68 -17.52 -8.40
CA ARG A 195 -45.68 -16.61 -9.00
C ARG A 195 -47.13 -17.07 -8.83
N LEU A 196 -47.37 -18.29 -8.37
CA LEU A 196 -48.72 -18.87 -8.28
C LEU A 196 -49.41 -18.64 -6.92
N LEU A 197 -48.76 -17.93 -5.98
CA LEU A 197 -49.44 -17.49 -4.76
C LEU A 197 -50.19 -16.18 -5.01
N PRO A 198 -51.50 -16.10 -4.69
CA PRO A 198 -52.24 -14.85 -4.84
C PRO A 198 -51.70 -13.81 -3.87
N ALA A 199 -51.47 -12.60 -4.38
CA ALA A 199 -50.96 -11.47 -3.62
C ALA A 199 -51.89 -11.14 -2.43
N PRO A 200 -51.36 -10.86 -1.22
CA PRO A 200 -52.16 -10.26 -0.17
C PRO A 200 -52.56 -8.84 -0.59
N VAL A 201 -53.86 -8.60 -0.50
CA VAL A 201 -54.57 -7.36 -0.81
C VAL A 201 -53.96 -6.17 -0.05
N ALA A 202 -53.57 -5.13 -0.78
CA ALA A 202 -53.11 -3.87 -0.22
C ALA A 202 -54.25 -3.05 0.40
N LYS A 203 -53.95 -2.30 1.48
CA LYS A 203 -54.64 -1.04 1.82
C LYS A 203 -53.63 0.01 2.33
N PRO A 204 -53.93 1.31 2.15
CA PRO A 204 -52.97 2.29 1.64
C PRO A 204 -52.62 3.40 2.64
N ALA A 205 -51.48 4.06 2.42
CA ALA A 205 -51.25 5.45 2.83
C ALA A 205 -50.27 6.11 1.87
N GLY A 206 -50.76 7.07 1.06
CA GLY A 206 -49.91 8.06 0.38
C GLY A 206 -49.35 9.06 1.40
N ALA A 207 -48.63 10.12 1.05
CA ALA A 207 -48.04 10.63 -0.18
C ALA A 207 -47.02 11.70 0.32
N TRP A 208 -45.84 11.79 -0.30
CA TRP A 208 -44.93 12.95 -0.28
C TRP A 208 -44.40 13.46 1.09
N GLY A 209 -43.10 13.30 1.32
CA GLY A 209 -42.41 14.03 2.39
C GLY A 209 -40.90 13.83 2.49
N LYS A 210 -40.14 14.62 1.71
CA LYS A 210 -38.77 15.16 1.97
C LYS A 210 -37.62 14.14 2.20
N GLY A 211 -36.41 14.29 1.68
CA GLY A 211 -35.70 15.34 0.97
C GLY A 211 -34.26 14.85 0.68
N ALA A 212 -33.57 15.54 -0.22
CA ALA A 212 -32.24 15.23 -0.74
C ALA A 212 -31.14 15.06 0.35
N PRO A 213 -30.07 14.27 0.06
CA PRO A 213 -28.94 14.12 0.97
C PRO A 213 -28.17 15.45 1.09
N LYS A 214 -27.90 15.88 2.33
CA LYS A 214 -27.14 17.10 2.62
C LYS A 214 -25.66 16.93 2.23
N THR A 215 -25.26 17.65 1.19
CA THR A 215 -23.88 18.08 0.94
C THR A 215 -23.48 19.10 2.01
N LEU A 216 -22.49 18.80 2.85
CA LEU A 216 -21.84 19.81 3.69
C LEU A 216 -20.71 20.46 2.89
N VAL A 217 -21.04 21.59 2.26
CA VAL A 217 -20.08 22.60 1.81
C VAL A 217 -19.70 23.43 3.03
N LEU A 218 -18.42 23.49 3.39
CA LEU A 218 -17.91 24.47 4.35
C LEU A 218 -17.04 25.50 3.59
N VAL A 219 -17.64 26.65 3.31
CA VAL A 219 -16.96 27.94 3.06
C VAL A 219 -17.76 28.92 3.91
N GLY A 220 -17.26 29.44 5.02
CA GLY A 220 -16.15 30.38 5.10
C GLY A 220 -16.75 31.79 5.18
N ASN A 221 -16.54 32.51 6.29
CA ASN A 221 -16.14 33.92 6.25
C ASN A 221 -15.88 34.54 7.64
N ALA A 222 -14.64 35.03 7.76
CA ALA A 222 -14.22 36.34 8.24
C ALA A 222 -14.65 36.83 9.64
N ARG A 223 -13.65 36.95 10.52
CA ARG A 223 -13.51 38.15 11.37
C ARG A 223 -12.14 38.79 11.15
N LYS A 224 -12.18 40.11 11.06
CA LYS A 224 -11.16 41.05 10.60
C LYS A 224 -9.90 41.10 11.47
N ALA A 225 -8.80 41.40 10.79
CA ALA A 225 -7.52 41.81 11.32
C ALA A 225 -7.55 43.20 12.00
N ALA A 226 -6.69 43.37 13.00
CA ALA A 226 -6.12 44.65 13.37
C ALA A 226 -4.59 44.55 13.26
N ILE A 227 -4.02 45.45 12.48
CA ILE A 227 -2.57 45.66 12.29
C ILE A 227 -2.12 46.66 13.35
N ALA A 228 -1.03 46.39 14.06
CA ALA A 228 -0.24 47.40 14.73
C ALA A 228 1.25 47.04 14.70
N THR A 229 1.98 47.87 13.97
CA THR A 229 3.43 47.96 13.84
C THR A 229 4.07 48.45 15.14
N SER A 230 5.15 47.80 15.61
CA SER A 230 6.29 48.47 16.28
C SER A 230 7.42 47.50 16.65
N ALA A 231 8.62 47.74 16.10
CA ALA A 231 9.87 47.65 16.84
C ALA A 231 10.05 49.00 17.59
N PRO A 232 10.74 49.10 18.76
CA PRO A 232 12.20 48.98 18.82
C PRO A 232 12.85 48.52 20.18
N GLN A 233 14.14 48.16 20.07
CA GLN A 233 15.32 48.44 20.92
C GLN A 233 15.46 48.17 22.45
N ILE A 234 16.54 47.41 22.74
CA ILE A 234 17.71 47.64 23.64
C ILE A 234 17.54 47.88 25.16
N SER A 235 18.08 46.94 25.96
CA SER A 235 19.10 47.08 27.05
C SER A 235 18.92 45.93 28.07
N GLY A 236 19.94 45.29 28.67
CA GLY A 236 21.35 45.61 28.76
C GLY A 236 22.25 44.42 29.14
N VAL A 237 23.46 44.52 28.60
CA VAL A 237 24.81 44.18 29.09
C VAL A 237 24.98 43.43 30.43
N LYS A 238 25.73 42.32 30.40
CA LYS A 238 26.93 42.12 31.25
C LYS A 238 28.04 41.39 30.48
N LYS A 239 29.23 41.98 30.51
CA LYS A 239 30.47 41.65 29.78
C LYS A 239 31.35 40.63 30.53
N GLN A 240 31.90 39.68 29.75
CA GLN A 240 33.31 39.16 29.66
C GLN A 240 34.06 38.56 30.88
N PRO A 241 35.24 37.90 30.69
CA PRO A 241 36.05 37.60 29.46
C PRO A 241 36.26 36.08 29.22
N ALA A 242 36.58 35.52 28.04
CA ALA A 242 37.70 35.65 27.07
C ALA A 242 39.05 35.03 27.50
N VAL A 243 39.32 33.77 27.08
CA VAL A 243 40.61 33.11 26.73
C VAL A 243 40.20 31.85 25.92
N GLY A 244 40.67 31.46 24.73
CA GLY A 244 41.93 31.67 24.01
C GLY A 244 42.57 30.29 23.74
N GLY A 245 42.82 29.92 22.47
CA GLY A 245 43.83 28.90 22.12
C GLY A 245 43.40 27.71 21.26
N GLY A 246 43.52 27.87 19.94
CA GLY A 246 44.35 27.06 19.01
C GLY A 246 44.26 25.52 18.94
N PRO A 247 44.29 24.92 17.73
CA PRO A 247 44.27 23.47 17.51
C PRO A 247 45.64 22.81 17.75
N ILE A 248 45.66 21.64 18.37
CA ILE A 248 46.86 20.81 18.58
C ILE A 248 47.04 19.83 17.41
N ALA A 249 48.29 19.74 16.96
CA ALA A 249 48.78 19.01 15.81
C ALA A 249 48.74 17.48 15.96
N VAL A 250 48.55 16.82 14.81
CA VAL A 250 48.74 15.40 14.55
C VAL A 250 50.23 15.05 14.59
N LYS A 251 50.61 14.07 15.40
CA LYS A 251 51.90 13.38 15.30
C LYS A 251 51.69 12.05 14.57
N ALA A 252 52.39 11.88 13.45
CA ALA A 252 52.67 10.57 12.87
C ALA A 252 53.84 9.93 13.63
N SER A 253 53.71 8.64 13.92
CA SER A 253 54.82 7.79 14.35
C SER A 253 54.95 6.61 13.39
N VAL A 254 56.23 6.36 13.11
CA VAL A 254 56.92 5.25 12.43
C VAL A 254 56.18 3.91 12.46
#